data_AF-A0A0C9XDU4-F1
#
_entry.id   AF-A0A0C9XDU4-F1
#
_cell.length_a   1.000
_cell.length_b   1.000
_cell.length_c   1.000
_cell.angle_alpha   90.00
_cell.angle_beta   90.00
_cell.angle_gamma   90.00
#
_symmetry.space_group_name_H-M   'P 1'
#
loop_
_entity.id
_entity.type
_entity.pdbx_description
1 polymer ?
#
loop_
_entity_poly.entity_id
_entity_poly.type
_entity_poly.pdbx_seq_one_letter_code
_entity_poly.pdbx_strand_id
1 'polypeptide(L)'
;RKGFKSEWRKLEKKEITLPINDAYRPNTTKWTCTCPAFVHYRFLICKHLIQRIQRVPAIFFLEARRFREAPFWRHRSLKALDETETEEGRAGNGVEDSVDIDEAELDGGGSDDEDEFDVGNALEAAQGTGLTFEEAIKEDIDLLDEFLQGLYYQVQFRDQRMLNILEREGAGLFRLARACLHKEKKFKSKRGGKAPSTWEKSTINALFYRTRPADSDVNT
;
A
#
# COMPACT_ATOMS: atom_id res chain seq x y z
N ARG A 1 -13.07 -4.67 -3.75
CA ARG A 1 -12.73 -5.55 -4.91
C ARG A 1 -11.66 -4.94 -5.82
N LYS A 2 -11.63 -3.61 -6.01
CA LYS A 2 -10.57 -2.90 -6.76
C LYS A 2 -9.16 -3.21 -6.24
N GLY A 3 -8.94 -3.17 -4.91
CA GLY A 3 -7.66 -3.53 -4.27
C GLY A 3 -7.19 -4.96 -4.59
N PHE A 4 -8.06 -5.97 -4.44
CA PHE A 4 -7.74 -7.37 -4.76
C PHE A 4 -7.29 -7.57 -6.21
N LYS A 5 -8.01 -6.97 -7.17
CA LYS A 5 -7.62 -7.02 -8.58
C LYS A 5 -6.27 -6.33 -8.82
N SER A 6 -6.04 -5.18 -8.20
CA SER A 6 -4.78 -4.43 -8.31
C SER A 6 -3.59 -5.23 -7.78
N GLU A 7 -3.67 -5.74 -6.55
CA GLU A 7 -2.61 -6.56 -5.95
C GLU A 7 -2.34 -7.84 -6.73
N TRP A 8 -3.39 -8.51 -7.21
CA TRP A 8 -3.25 -9.69 -8.04
C TRP A 8 -2.41 -9.42 -9.29
N ARG A 9 -2.72 -8.33 -10.01
CA ARG A 9 -1.98 -7.94 -11.22
C ARG A 9 -0.54 -7.54 -10.91
N LYS A 10 -0.28 -6.93 -9.74
CA LYS A 10 1.09 -6.64 -9.29
C LYS A 10 1.89 -7.93 -9.07
N LEU A 11 1.30 -8.92 -8.39
CA LEU A 11 1.96 -10.19 -8.08
C LEU A 11 2.14 -11.10 -9.31
N GLU A 12 1.22 -11.03 -10.27
CA GLU A 12 1.31 -11.72 -11.56
C GLU A 12 2.56 -11.28 -12.37
N LYS A 13 2.96 -10.01 -12.24
CA LYS A 13 4.11 -9.44 -12.94
C LYS A 13 5.42 -9.45 -12.15
N LYS A 14 5.36 -9.75 -10.84
CA LYS A 14 6.51 -9.61 -9.94
C LYS A 14 7.52 -10.74 -10.16
N GLU A 15 8.78 -10.42 -10.44
CA GLU A 15 9.79 -11.45 -10.67
C GLU A 15 9.97 -12.39 -9.46
N ILE A 16 10.05 -13.69 -9.75
CA ILE A 16 10.42 -14.73 -8.79
C ILE A 16 11.87 -15.10 -9.07
N THR A 17 12.71 -15.05 -8.03
CA THR A 17 14.07 -15.57 -8.08
C THR A 17 14.00 -17.08 -8.30
N LEU A 18 14.59 -17.56 -9.40
CA LEU A 18 14.71 -18.98 -9.72
C LEU A 18 16.12 -19.47 -9.36
N PRO A 19 16.28 -20.64 -8.72
CA PRO A 19 15.22 -21.54 -8.26
C PRO A 19 14.43 -20.95 -7.09
N ILE A 20 13.14 -21.31 -7.00
CA ILE A 20 12.31 -20.95 -5.84
C ILE A 20 12.99 -21.54 -4.61
N ASN A 21 13.25 -20.72 -3.59
CA ASN A 21 13.81 -21.18 -2.33
C ASN A 21 12.94 -22.32 -1.77
N ASP A 22 13.54 -23.48 -1.47
CA ASP A 22 12.86 -24.69 -0.97
C ASP A 22 12.03 -24.46 0.31
N ALA A 23 12.33 -23.40 1.05
CA ALA A 23 11.54 -22.95 2.20
C ALA A 23 10.14 -22.46 1.80
N TYR A 24 9.94 -22.04 0.55
CA TYR A 24 8.66 -21.56 0.00
C TYR A 24 7.95 -22.69 -0.73
N ARG A 25 6.93 -23.25 -0.08
CA ARG A 25 6.11 -24.36 -0.59
C ARG A 25 4.70 -23.87 -0.92
N PRO A 26 4.48 -23.28 -2.11
CA PRO A 26 3.14 -22.94 -2.57
C PRO A 26 2.37 -24.22 -2.92
N ASN A 27 1.13 -24.30 -2.42
CA ASN A 27 0.18 -25.37 -2.69
C ASN A 27 -1.09 -24.75 -3.26
N THR A 28 -1.35 -24.99 -4.54
CA THR A 28 -2.48 -24.44 -5.30
C THR A 28 -3.80 -25.12 -4.95
N THR A 29 -3.79 -26.40 -4.56
CA THR A 29 -5.02 -27.15 -4.19
C THR A 29 -5.59 -26.70 -2.86
N LYS A 30 -4.72 -26.43 -1.87
CA LYS A 30 -5.10 -25.90 -0.56
C LYS A 30 -5.11 -24.37 -0.51
N TRP A 31 -4.60 -23.69 -1.55
CA TRP A 31 -4.41 -22.23 -1.56
C TRP A 31 -3.58 -21.74 -0.37
N THR A 32 -2.39 -22.30 -0.18
CA THR A 32 -1.50 -21.97 0.94
C THR A 32 -0.06 -21.83 0.46
N CYS A 33 0.72 -20.91 1.04
CA CYS A 33 2.15 -20.81 0.80
C CYS A 33 2.88 -20.52 2.11
N THR A 34 4.07 -21.10 2.29
CA THR A 34 4.91 -20.87 3.47
C THR A 34 5.77 -19.61 3.39
N CYS A 35 5.71 -18.84 2.30
CA CYS A 35 6.48 -17.60 2.20
C CYS A 35 5.94 -16.53 3.16
N PRO A 36 6.80 -15.68 3.77
CA PRO A 36 6.37 -14.63 4.68
C PRO A 36 5.27 -13.74 4.09
N ALA A 37 5.42 -13.37 2.82
CA ALA A 37 4.46 -12.56 2.09
C ALA A 37 3.02 -13.09 2.16
N PHE A 38 2.80 -14.41 2.18
CA PHE A 38 1.46 -15.00 2.17
C PHE A 38 0.64 -14.64 3.42
N VAL A 39 1.30 -14.55 4.58
CA VAL A 39 0.67 -14.20 5.85
C VAL A 39 0.54 -12.68 6.01
N HIS A 40 1.47 -11.92 5.43
CA HIS A 40 1.47 -10.47 5.51
C HIS A 40 0.51 -9.79 4.51
N TYR A 41 0.19 -10.40 3.37
CA TYR A 41 -0.76 -9.83 2.40
C TYR A 41 -2.22 -9.97 2.86
N ARG A 42 -2.96 -8.86 2.82
CA ARG A 42 -4.38 -8.73 3.20
C ARG A 42 -5.30 -9.78 2.55
N PHE A 43 -5.01 -10.16 1.31
CA PHE A 43 -5.82 -11.10 0.53
C PHE A 43 -5.36 -12.55 0.59
N LEU A 44 -4.35 -12.90 1.41
CA LEU A 44 -3.79 -14.25 1.48
C LEU A 44 -3.38 -14.77 0.09
N ILE A 45 -2.61 -13.93 -0.60
CA ILE A 45 -2.05 -14.18 -1.92
C ILE A 45 -0.56 -13.86 -1.89
N CYS A 46 0.22 -14.52 -2.74
CA CYS A 46 1.63 -14.22 -2.91
C CYS A 46 2.04 -14.49 -4.35
N LYS A 47 3.20 -13.96 -4.77
CA LYS A 47 3.73 -14.18 -6.13
C LYS A 47 3.89 -15.67 -6.45
N HIS A 48 4.31 -16.48 -5.47
CA HIS A 48 4.51 -17.93 -5.64
C HIS A 48 3.21 -18.71 -5.92
N LEU A 49 2.07 -18.27 -5.36
CA LEU A 49 0.77 -18.90 -5.65
C LEU A 49 0.21 -18.43 -6.98
N ILE A 50 0.23 -17.12 -7.23
CA ILE A 50 -0.37 -16.52 -8.42
C ILE A 50 0.36 -16.96 -9.70
N GLN A 51 1.68 -17.14 -9.65
CA GLN A 51 2.44 -17.59 -10.81
C GLN A 51 2.42 -19.11 -11.01
N ARG A 52 1.84 -19.88 -10.08
CA ARG A 52 1.61 -21.32 -10.22
C ARG A 52 0.20 -21.69 -10.68
N ILE A 53 -0.60 -20.70 -11.02
CA ILE A 53 -1.95 -20.88 -11.56
C ILE A 53 -2.06 -20.25 -12.95
N GLN A 54 -3.01 -20.74 -13.75
CA GLN A 54 -3.32 -20.15 -15.04
C GLN A 54 -3.81 -18.71 -14.89
N ARG A 55 -3.58 -17.90 -15.92
CA ARG A 55 -4.10 -16.53 -15.98
C ARG A 55 -5.62 -16.55 -15.86
N VAL A 56 -6.12 -15.74 -14.94
CA VAL A 56 -7.56 -15.66 -14.65
C VAL A 56 -8.26 -14.61 -15.53
N PRO A 57 -9.46 -14.91 -16.08
CA PRO A 57 -10.23 -13.96 -16.89
C PRO A 57 -10.77 -12.81 -16.04
N ALA A 58 -11.19 -11.70 -16.66
CA ALA A 58 -11.70 -10.54 -15.92
C ALA A 58 -12.92 -10.87 -15.02
N ILE A 59 -13.77 -11.80 -15.46
CA ILE A 59 -14.96 -12.28 -14.75
C ILE A 59 -14.60 -12.89 -13.38
N PHE A 60 -13.42 -13.49 -13.24
CA PHE A 60 -12.93 -14.02 -11.96
C PHE A 60 -12.99 -12.97 -10.85
N PHE A 61 -12.57 -11.73 -11.12
CA PHE A 61 -12.53 -10.69 -10.09
C PHE A 61 -13.93 -10.20 -9.66
N LEU A 62 -14.97 -10.53 -10.44
CA LEU A 62 -16.36 -10.26 -10.12
C LEU A 62 -17.01 -11.40 -9.33
N GLU A 63 -16.61 -12.65 -9.61
CA GLU A 63 -17.24 -13.85 -9.06
C GLU A 63 -16.46 -14.49 -7.90
N ALA A 64 -15.17 -14.20 -7.77
CA ALA A 64 -14.31 -14.77 -6.73
C ALA A 64 -14.85 -14.47 -5.33
N ARG A 65 -15.02 -15.53 -4.53
CA ARG A 65 -15.45 -15.45 -3.13
C ARG A 65 -14.31 -15.84 -2.20
N ARG A 66 -14.14 -15.06 -1.14
CA ARG A 66 -13.21 -15.35 -0.03
C ARG A 66 -13.92 -16.18 1.04
N PHE A 67 -13.30 -17.26 1.46
CA PHE A 67 -13.75 -18.14 2.52
C PHE A 67 -12.89 -17.97 3.77
N ARG A 68 -13.40 -18.41 4.93
CA ARG A 68 -12.67 -18.43 6.20
C ARG A 68 -11.82 -19.69 6.39
N GLU A 69 -12.04 -20.69 5.55
CA GLU A 69 -11.34 -21.97 5.55
C GLU A 69 -10.65 -22.19 4.20
N ALA A 70 -9.54 -22.91 4.22
CA ALA A 70 -8.79 -23.28 3.03
C ALA A 70 -9.64 -24.19 2.10
N PRO A 71 -9.56 -24.05 0.77
CA PRO A 71 -8.89 -22.95 0.06
C PRO A 71 -9.66 -21.62 0.23
N PHE A 72 -8.92 -20.58 0.61
CA PHE A 72 -9.48 -19.26 0.94
C PHE A 72 -10.11 -18.56 -0.26
N TRP A 73 -9.68 -18.90 -1.47
CA TRP A 73 -10.28 -18.44 -2.72
C TRP A 73 -10.73 -19.64 -3.53
N ARG A 74 -11.99 -19.60 -4.01
CA ARG A 74 -12.57 -20.67 -4.82
C ARG A 74 -13.21 -20.06 -6.06
N HIS A 75 -12.79 -20.55 -7.22
CA HIS A 75 -13.39 -20.17 -8.50
C HIS A 75 -13.05 -21.20 -9.57
N ARG A 76 -13.93 -21.39 -10.56
CA ARG A 76 -13.75 -22.37 -11.66
C ARG A 76 -12.52 -22.09 -12.53
N SER A 77 -12.06 -20.84 -12.54
CA SER A 77 -10.90 -20.40 -13.31
C SER A 77 -9.56 -20.54 -12.56
N LEU A 78 -9.56 -20.94 -11.29
CA LEU A 78 -8.32 -21.19 -10.55
C LEU A 78 -7.84 -22.61 -10.84
N LYS A 79 -7.04 -22.74 -11.91
CA LYS A 79 -6.40 -24.00 -12.32
C LYS A 79 -4.90 -23.89 -12.09
N ALA A 80 -4.29 -24.93 -11.52
CA ALA A 80 -2.84 -24.99 -11.39
C ALA A 80 -2.19 -25.06 -12.78
N LEU A 81 -0.95 -24.57 -12.89
CA LEU A 81 -0.10 -24.90 -14.02
C LEU A 81 0.37 -26.34 -13.82
N ASP A 82 -0.07 -27.26 -14.67
CA ASP A 82 0.46 -28.62 -14.67
C ASP A 82 1.92 -28.58 -15.14
N GLU A 83 2.80 -29.33 -14.46
CA GLU A 83 4.25 -29.37 -14.72
C GLU A 83 4.61 -30.01 -16.08
N THR A 84 3.63 -30.27 -16.96
CA THR A 84 3.79 -30.95 -18.25
C THR A 84 3.75 -30.03 -19.48
N GLU A 85 3.64 -28.71 -19.33
CA GLU A 85 3.76 -27.76 -20.46
C GLU A 85 5.11 -27.04 -20.46
N THR A 86 6.18 -27.79 -20.28
CA THR A 86 7.52 -27.37 -20.72
C THR A 86 7.84 -28.15 -21.98
N GLU A 87 7.60 -27.56 -23.14
CA GLU A 87 8.54 -27.51 -24.27
C GLU A 87 7.90 -26.82 -25.50
N GLU A 88 8.68 -25.91 -26.09
CA GLU A 88 8.66 -25.53 -27.50
C GLU A 88 7.45 -24.76 -28.07
N GLY A 89 7.67 -23.45 -28.28
CA GLY A 89 6.79 -22.59 -29.06
C GLY A 89 7.40 -21.24 -29.42
N ARG A 90 8.70 -21.22 -29.76
CA ARG A 90 9.42 -20.04 -30.25
C ARG A 90 9.47 -20.10 -31.79
N ALA A 91 8.45 -19.61 -32.48
CA ALA A 91 8.48 -19.08 -33.87
C ALA A 91 7.05 -18.90 -34.43
N GLY A 92 6.79 -17.79 -35.13
CA GLY A 92 5.74 -17.74 -36.17
C GLY A 92 4.85 -16.49 -36.18
N ASN A 93 5.01 -15.67 -37.23
CA ASN A 93 4.35 -14.41 -37.57
C ASN A 93 2.92 -14.56 -38.17
N GLY A 94 2.18 -13.43 -38.21
CA GLY A 94 1.08 -13.09 -39.16
C GLY A 94 -0.27 -12.85 -38.45
N VAL A 95 -0.71 -11.61 -38.12
CA VAL A 95 -1.38 -10.57 -38.97
C VAL A 95 -2.53 -11.19 -39.78
N GLU A 96 -3.81 -10.88 -39.53
CA GLU A 96 -4.61 -9.71 -39.97
C GLU A 96 -5.84 -9.54 -39.04
N ASP A 97 -6.08 -8.37 -38.45
CA ASP A 97 -6.87 -7.21 -38.96
C ASP A 97 -8.38 -7.28 -38.63
N SER A 98 -8.87 -6.32 -37.83
CA SER A 98 -10.09 -5.54 -38.12
C SER A 98 -10.54 -4.65 -36.94
N VAL A 99 -10.36 -3.35 -37.18
CA VAL A 99 -11.15 -2.15 -36.84
C VAL A 99 -11.35 -1.63 -35.41
N ASP A 100 -10.90 -0.38 -35.29
CA ASP A 100 -11.17 0.64 -34.28
C ASP A 100 -12.66 0.97 -34.08
N ILE A 101 -13.05 1.19 -32.83
CA ILE A 101 -14.09 2.18 -32.46
C ILE A 101 -13.57 2.94 -31.24
N ASP A 102 -13.17 4.18 -31.49
CA ASP A 102 -13.04 5.24 -30.49
C ASP A 102 -14.45 5.63 -30.00
N GLU A 103 -14.67 5.57 -28.69
CA GLU A 103 -15.54 6.55 -28.02
C GLU A 103 -14.92 6.94 -26.68
N ALA A 104 -14.37 8.14 -26.68
CA ALA A 104 -14.10 8.90 -25.48
C ALA A 104 -15.41 9.44 -24.94
N GLU A 105 -15.71 9.18 -23.66
CA GLU A 105 -16.40 10.16 -22.81
C GLU A 105 -15.77 10.20 -21.41
N LEU A 106 -15.47 11.44 -21.04
CA LEU A 106 -14.97 11.94 -19.76
C LEU A 106 -16.15 12.10 -18.78
N ASP A 107 -16.06 11.51 -17.58
CA ASP A 107 -16.50 12.07 -16.28
C ASP A 107 -16.22 10.98 -15.22
N GLY A 108 -15.76 11.17 -14.00
CA GLY A 108 -15.57 12.32 -13.13
C GLY A 108 -15.46 11.78 -11.71
N GLY A 109 -14.48 12.24 -10.94
CA GLY A 109 -14.49 12.30 -9.47
C GLY A 109 -14.74 11.02 -8.66
N GLY A 110 -13.66 10.41 -8.16
CA GLY A 110 -13.75 9.42 -7.08
C GLY A 110 -12.40 8.82 -6.72
N SER A 111 -11.43 9.67 -6.35
CA SER A 111 -10.20 9.24 -5.67
C SER A 111 -10.59 8.75 -4.28
N ASP A 112 -10.80 7.44 -4.20
CA ASP A 112 -10.82 6.70 -2.94
C ASP A 112 -9.51 5.93 -2.90
N ASP A 113 -8.42 6.70 -2.78
CA ASP A 113 -7.07 6.19 -2.62
C ASP A 113 -6.94 5.68 -1.17
N GLU A 114 -7.36 4.43 -0.97
CA GLU A 114 -6.91 3.61 0.14
C GLU A 114 -5.42 3.31 -0.06
N ASP A 115 -4.57 4.29 0.23
CA ASP A 115 -3.12 4.12 0.35
C ASP A 115 -2.83 3.13 1.48
N GLU A 116 -2.73 1.85 1.13
CA GLU A 116 -2.18 0.81 1.99
C GLU A 116 -0.68 1.10 2.15
N PHE A 117 -0.34 1.84 3.21
CA PHE A 117 1.03 2.17 3.60
C PHE A 117 1.79 0.86 3.82
N ASP A 118 2.79 0.56 2.99
CA ASP A 118 3.67 -0.60 3.14
C ASP A 118 4.58 -0.37 4.36
N VAL A 119 4.06 -0.68 5.54
CA VAL A 119 4.78 -0.61 6.83
C VAL A 119 6.00 -1.54 6.83
N GLY A 120 6.03 -2.56 5.96
CA GLY A 120 7.10 -3.56 5.90
C GLY A 120 8.45 -2.98 5.47
N ASN A 121 8.47 -2.15 4.43
CA ASN A 121 9.70 -1.56 3.91
C ASN A 121 10.31 -0.50 4.84
N ALA A 122 9.47 0.27 5.54
CA ALA A 122 9.94 1.28 6.50
C ALA A 122 10.58 0.65 7.75
N LEU A 123 10.10 -0.51 8.19
CA LEU A 123 10.63 -1.20 9.36
C LEU A 123 11.97 -1.90 9.07
N GLU A 124 12.16 -2.45 7.87
CA GLU A 124 13.46 -3.02 7.45
C GLU A 124 14.54 -1.95 7.30
N ALA A 125 14.20 -0.75 6.81
CA ALA A 125 15.14 0.38 6.72
C ALA A 125 15.58 0.89 8.11
N ALA A 126 14.70 0.86 9.11
CA ALA A 126 14.99 1.30 10.47
C ALA A 126 15.88 0.34 11.28
N GLN A 127 16.03 -0.92 10.85
CA GLN A 127 16.76 -1.95 11.59
C GLN A 127 18.28 -1.99 11.30
N GLY A 128 18.80 -1.13 10.43
CA GLY A 128 20.17 -1.24 9.90
C GLY A 128 21.12 -0.07 10.14
N THR A 129 20.69 1.05 10.74
CA THR A 129 21.51 2.29 10.77
C THR A 129 22.40 2.43 12.00
N GLY A 130 22.20 1.64 13.06
CA GLY A 130 23.01 1.70 14.29
C GLY A 130 22.86 3.00 15.09
N LEU A 131 21.95 3.90 14.66
CA LEU A 131 21.65 5.16 15.31
C LEU A 131 20.82 4.96 16.58
N THR A 132 21.02 5.85 17.55
CA THR A 132 20.11 5.97 18.69
C THR A 132 18.75 6.50 18.22
N PHE A 133 17.71 6.31 19.04
CA PHE A 133 16.38 6.83 18.76
C PHE A 133 16.39 8.36 18.59
N GLU A 134 17.13 9.06 19.46
CA GLU A 134 17.26 10.52 19.41
C GLU A 134 17.94 10.99 18.12
N GLU A 135 19.02 10.32 17.70
CA GLU A 135 19.72 10.63 16.45
C GLU A 135 18.82 10.39 15.23
N ALA A 136 18.13 9.24 15.17
CA ALA A 136 17.23 8.92 14.06
C ALA A 136 16.08 9.94 13.93
N ILE A 137 15.44 10.31 15.05
CA ILE A 137 14.39 11.35 15.02
C ILE A 137 14.97 12.71 14.62
N LYS A 138 16.18 13.03 15.07
CA LYS A 138 16.80 14.31 14.74
C LYS A 138 17.15 14.40 13.25
N GLU A 139 17.66 13.33 12.65
CA GLU A 139 17.91 13.26 11.21
C GLU A 139 16.62 13.47 10.41
N ASP A 140 15.52 12.83 10.81
CA ASP A 140 14.21 13.02 10.17
C ASP A 140 13.71 14.47 10.31
N ILE A 141 13.93 15.12 11.46
CA ILE A 141 13.57 16.53 11.69
C ILE A 141 14.39 17.45 10.79
N ASP A 142 15.71 17.26 10.73
CA ASP A 142 16.62 18.10 9.95
C ASP A 142 16.31 17.99 8.45
N LEU A 143 16.01 16.78 7.96
CA LEU A 143 15.57 16.53 6.59
C LEU A 143 14.25 17.26 6.27
N LEU A 144 13.27 17.18 7.17
CA LEU A 144 11.98 17.86 7.00
C LEU A 144 12.14 19.38 7.01
N ASP A 145 13.03 19.93 7.84
CA ASP A 145 13.28 21.38 7.88
C ASP A 145 13.92 21.88 6.59
N GLU A 146 14.97 21.21 6.09
CA GLU A 146 15.60 21.55 4.82
C GLU A 146 14.60 21.44 3.65
N PHE A 147 13.77 20.40 3.64
CA PHE A 147 12.72 20.24 2.65
C PHE A 147 11.68 21.37 2.72
N LEU A 148 11.25 21.77 3.92
CA LEU A 148 10.33 22.90 4.11
C LEU A 148 10.92 24.21 3.61
N GLN A 149 12.21 24.48 3.85
CA GLN A 149 12.91 25.64 3.31
C GLN A 149 12.88 25.64 1.77
N GLY A 150 13.13 24.47 1.15
CA GLY A 150 12.97 24.29 -0.29
C GLY A 150 11.55 24.57 -0.79
N LEU A 151 10.53 24.07 -0.09
CA LEU A 151 9.13 24.34 -0.44
C LEU A 151 8.77 25.82 -0.32
N TYR A 152 9.26 26.54 0.70
CA TYR A 152 9.06 27.99 0.80
C TYR A 152 9.65 28.73 -0.40
N TYR A 153 10.83 28.31 -0.86
CA TYR A 153 11.40 28.85 -2.09
C TYR A 153 10.53 28.51 -3.31
N GLN A 154 9.93 27.32 -3.38
CA GLN A 154 9.08 26.91 -4.51
C GLN A 154 7.78 27.72 -4.64
N VAL A 155 7.24 28.26 -3.53
CA VAL A 155 5.97 29.02 -3.54
C VAL A 155 5.99 30.18 -4.54
N GLN A 156 7.15 30.81 -4.75
CA GLN A 156 7.27 31.96 -5.67
C GLN A 156 6.99 31.60 -7.13
N PHE A 157 7.24 30.35 -7.54
CA PHE A 157 7.05 29.90 -8.92
C PHE A 157 5.61 29.51 -9.23
N ARG A 158 4.78 29.27 -8.19
CA ARG A 158 3.36 28.91 -8.33
C ARG A 158 3.13 27.73 -9.30
N ASP A 159 4.07 26.77 -9.37
CA ASP A 159 3.95 25.61 -10.26
C ASP A 159 2.96 24.59 -9.67
N GLN A 160 1.80 24.46 -10.33
CA GLN A 160 0.75 23.53 -9.92
C GLN A 160 1.17 22.06 -10.02
N ARG A 161 2.10 21.70 -10.91
CA ARG A 161 2.59 20.32 -11.04
C ARG A 161 3.39 19.92 -9.80
N MET A 162 4.21 20.83 -9.29
CA MET A 162 4.95 20.60 -8.05
C MET A 162 4.00 20.42 -6.86
N LEU A 163 2.93 21.22 -6.79
CA LEU A 163 1.90 21.06 -5.76
C LEU A 163 1.20 19.69 -5.88
N ASN A 164 0.81 19.27 -7.07
CA ASN A 164 0.16 17.98 -7.28
C ASN A 164 1.07 16.79 -6.90
N ILE A 165 2.38 16.88 -7.20
CA ILE A 165 3.36 15.87 -6.78
C ILE A 165 3.47 15.86 -5.25
N LEU A 166 3.60 17.03 -4.63
CA LEU A 166 3.68 17.15 -3.17
C LEU A 166 2.44 16.57 -2.48
N GLU A 167 1.25 16.86 -2.99
CA GLU A 167 -0.01 16.35 -2.43
C GLU A 167 -0.16 14.84 -2.60
N ARG A 168 0.26 14.30 -3.75
CA ARG A 168 0.19 12.85 -4.03
C ARG A 168 1.20 12.06 -3.21
N GLU A 169 2.49 12.41 -3.30
CA GLU A 169 3.55 11.68 -2.62
C GLU A 169 3.55 11.93 -1.10
N GLY A 170 3.16 13.15 -0.68
CA GLY A 170 3.09 13.55 0.73
C GLY A 170 1.79 13.19 1.44
N ALA A 171 0.81 12.57 0.75
CA ALA A 171 -0.53 12.33 1.29
C ALA A 171 -0.52 11.61 2.65
N GLY A 172 0.30 10.58 2.79
CA GLY A 172 0.46 9.82 4.04
C GLY A 172 0.99 10.69 5.19
N LEU A 173 2.07 11.43 4.94
CA LEU A 173 2.67 12.35 5.90
C LEU A 173 1.69 13.45 6.32
N PHE A 174 0.97 14.05 5.36
CA PHE A 174 -0.03 15.08 5.66
C PHE A 174 -1.22 14.53 6.46
N ARG A 175 -1.67 13.30 6.19
CA ARG A 175 -2.70 12.64 7.02
C ARG A 175 -2.23 12.45 8.46
N LEU A 176 -1.00 11.99 8.66
CA LEU A 176 -0.41 11.85 9.99
C LEU A 176 -0.29 13.21 10.70
N ALA A 177 0.29 14.21 10.03
CA ALA A 177 0.47 15.55 10.58
C ALA A 177 -0.87 16.19 10.99
N ARG A 178 -1.91 16.10 10.12
CA ARG A 178 -3.26 16.60 10.44
C ARG A 178 -3.86 15.87 11.64
N ALA A 179 -3.69 14.56 11.75
CA ALA A 179 -4.19 13.79 12.91
C ALA A 179 -3.50 14.22 14.21
N CYS A 180 -2.17 14.41 14.19
CA CYS A 180 -1.40 14.89 15.34
C CYS A 180 -1.84 16.30 15.78
N LEU A 181 -1.95 17.24 14.83
CA LEU A 181 -2.38 18.61 15.10
C LEU A 181 -3.84 18.68 15.59
N HIS A 182 -4.72 17.83 15.05
CA HIS A 182 -6.11 17.74 15.51
C HIS A 182 -6.19 17.23 16.95
N LYS A 183 -5.39 16.22 17.31
CA LYS A 183 -5.25 15.73 18.68
C LYS A 183 -4.77 16.84 19.62
N GLU A 184 -3.77 17.62 19.21
CA GLU A 184 -3.26 18.75 19.99
C GLU A 184 -4.32 19.86 20.19
N LYS A 185 -5.04 20.24 19.13
CA LYS A 185 -6.13 21.23 19.21
C LYS A 185 -7.24 20.79 20.16
N LYS A 186 -7.63 19.50 20.12
CA LYS A 186 -8.62 18.93 21.05
C LYS A 186 -8.13 19.03 22.49
N PHE A 187 -6.85 18.69 22.74
CA PHE A 187 -6.26 18.72 24.08
C PHE A 187 -6.14 20.13 24.64
N LYS A 188 -5.75 21.11 23.81
CA LYS A 188 -5.62 22.53 24.21
C LYS A 188 -6.96 23.27 24.34
N SER A 189 -8.07 22.63 23.95
CA SER A 189 -9.39 23.24 24.07
C SER A 189 -9.85 23.27 25.54
N LYS A 190 -9.97 24.48 26.11
CA LYS A 190 -10.38 24.72 27.52
C LYS A 190 -11.83 24.32 27.85
N ARG A 191 -12.63 23.93 26.85
CA ARG A 191 -13.94 23.32 27.10
C ARG A 191 -13.68 21.86 27.40
N GLY A 192 -13.95 21.42 28.64
CA GLY A 192 -13.73 20.06 29.17
C GLY A 192 -14.40 18.94 28.36
N GLY A 193 -13.92 18.75 27.14
CA GLY A 193 -14.31 17.67 26.25
C GLY A 193 -13.75 16.38 26.81
N LYS A 194 -14.62 15.39 26.92
CA LYS A 194 -14.25 14.00 27.21
C LYS A 194 -12.89 13.67 26.58
N ALA A 195 -11.99 13.13 27.40
CA ALA A 195 -10.73 12.58 26.92
C ALA A 195 -11.00 11.76 25.65
N PRO A 196 -10.25 11.98 24.56
CA PRO A 196 -10.48 11.29 23.30
C PRO A 196 -10.59 9.79 23.57
N SER A 197 -11.65 9.16 23.06
CA SER A 197 -11.71 7.70 23.10
C SER A 197 -10.47 7.17 22.40
N THR A 198 -9.72 6.29 23.07
CA THR A 198 -8.53 5.62 22.53
C THR A 198 -8.82 4.86 21.22
N TRP A 199 -10.09 4.70 20.87
CA TRP A 199 -10.57 3.95 19.70
C TRP A 199 -11.28 4.83 18.65
N GLU A 200 -11.21 6.16 18.75
CA GLU A 200 -11.78 7.05 17.73
C GLU A 200 -10.98 6.90 16.42
N LYS A 201 -11.67 6.57 15.31
CA LYS A 201 -11.02 6.31 14.01
C LYS A 201 -10.13 7.47 13.55
N SER A 202 -10.48 8.71 13.92
CA SER A 202 -9.70 9.91 13.61
C SER A 202 -8.37 10.01 14.36
N THR A 203 -8.17 9.27 15.45
CA THR A 203 -6.96 9.35 16.30
C THR A 203 -6.05 8.13 16.17
N ILE A 204 -6.42 7.12 15.38
CA ILE A 204 -5.64 5.88 15.22
C ILE A 204 -4.20 6.20 14.76
N ASN A 205 -4.04 7.07 13.77
CA ASN A 205 -2.71 7.43 13.24
C ASN A 205 -1.90 8.31 14.20
N ALA A 206 -2.53 8.94 15.20
CA ALA A 206 -1.88 9.81 16.18
C ALA A 206 -1.86 9.19 17.59
N LEU A 207 -1.97 7.87 17.70
CA LEU A 207 -2.06 7.17 18.98
C LEU A 207 -0.82 7.44 19.84
N PHE A 208 0.37 7.28 19.26
CA PHE A 208 1.66 7.46 19.92
C PHE A 208 2.13 8.92 20.02
N TYR A 209 1.43 9.85 19.36
CA TYR A 209 1.77 11.28 19.42
C TYR A 209 1.44 11.85 20.80
N ARG A 210 2.44 12.41 21.49
CA ARG A 210 2.27 13.13 22.76
C ARG A 210 2.06 14.62 22.48
N THR A 211 1.01 15.19 23.05
CA THR A 211 0.69 16.61 22.86
C THR A 211 1.64 17.51 23.62
N ARG A 212 1.99 18.66 23.04
CA ARG A 212 2.78 19.68 23.72
C ARG A 212 1.94 20.34 24.83
N PRO A 213 2.56 20.78 25.94
CA PRO A 213 1.89 21.57 26.98
C PRO A 213 1.17 22.79 26.39
N ALA A 214 0.09 23.22 27.04
CA ALA A 214 -0.51 24.51 26.73
C ALA A 214 0.36 25.63 27.30
N ASP A 215 0.39 26.81 26.65
CA ASP A 215 1.18 27.96 27.12
C ASP A 215 0.74 28.43 28.53
N SER A 216 -0.46 28.05 28.98
CA SER A 216 -0.93 28.28 30.35
C SER A 216 -0.24 27.41 31.40
N ASP A 217 0.28 26.25 31.00
CA ASP A 217 0.79 25.23 31.92
C ASP A 217 2.31 25.31 32.10
N VAL A 218 2.99 26.10 31.25
CA VAL A 218 4.45 26.30 31.27
C VAL A 218 4.86 27.41 32.26
N ASN A 219 3.92 28.25 32.70
CA ASN A 219 4.15 29.39 33.60
C ASN A 219 3.72 29.15 35.07
N THR A 220 3.48 27.89 35.44
CA THR A 220 3.20 27.44 36.82
C THR A 220 4.24 26.42 37.26
#